data_AF-A0A6M8WAP7-F1
#
_entry.id   AF-A0A6M8WAP7-F1
#
_cell.length_a   1.000
_cell.length_b   1.000
_cell.length_c   1.000
_cell.angle_alpha   90.00
_cell.angle_beta   90.00
_cell.angle_gamma   90.00
#
_symmetry.space_group_name_H-M   'P 1'
#
loop_
_entity.id
_entity.type
_entity.pdbx_description
1 polymer ?
#
loop_
_entity_poly.entity_id
_entity_poly.type
_entity_poly.pdbx_seq_one_letter_code
_entity_poly.pdbx_strand_id
1 'polypeptide(L)'
;MHNDIFAEDPTRLIDAADAVAEALSEVADAETGRCPYPPALLDWPDRPACLDGYTADELEEATRFLCRMGFLVQQPLHDADQA
;
A
#
# COMPACT_ATOMS: atom_id res chain seq x y z
N MET A 1 -11.23 4.07 19.00
CA MET A 1 -10.82 5.39 18.50
C MET A 1 -10.41 5.19 17.05
N HIS A 2 -11.20 5.65 16.09
CA HIS A 2 -10.68 5.87 14.73
C HIS A 2 -9.75 7.08 14.89
N ASN A 3 -8.44 6.84 14.87
CA ASN A 3 -7.50 7.93 14.74
C ASN A 3 -7.52 8.24 13.24
N ASP A 4 -8.31 9.24 12.83
CA ASP A 4 -8.34 9.65 11.43
C ASP A 4 -7.03 10.39 11.14
N ILE A 5 -5.98 9.62 10.85
CA ILE A 5 -4.61 10.09 10.60
C ILE A 5 -4.58 11.19 9.52
N PHE A 6 -5.54 11.17 8.60
CA PHE A 6 -5.68 12.14 7.52
C PHE A 6 -6.88 13.10 7.67
N ALA A 7 -7.62 13.10 8.79
CA ALA A 7 -8.74 14.04 8.97
C ALA A 7 -8.31 15.51 8.92
N GLU A 8 -7.06 15.80 9.31
CA GLU A 8 -6.52 17.15 9.34
C GLU A 8 -5.88 17.57 8.01
N ASP A 9 -5.48 16.61 7.16
CA ASP A 9 -4.93 16.89 5.82
C ASP A 9 -5.26 15.77 4.81
N PRO A 10 -6.35 15.92 4.03
CA PRO A 10 -6.71 14.94 3.01
C PRO A 10 -5.74 14.93 1.82
N THR A 11 -4.96 16.00 1.62
CA THR A 11 -3.94 16.05 0.56
C THR A 11 -2.85 15.04 0.84
N ARG A 12 -2.48 14.88 2.11
CA ARG A 12 -1.47 13.93 2.55
C ARG A 12 -1.87 12.47 2.29
N LEU A 13 -3.17 12.15 2.33
CA LEU A 13 -3.68 10.83 1.92
C LEU A 13 -3.49 10.60 0.42
N ILE A 14 -3.74 11.63 -0.39
CA ILE A 14 -3.55 11.55 -1.85
C ILE A 14 -2.07 11.36 -2.17
N ASP A 15 -1.18 12.15 -1.55
CA ASP A 15 0.27 12.03 -1.74
C ASP A 15 0.79 10.64 -1.32
N ALA A 16 0.29 10.11 -0.20
CA ALA A 16 0.62 8.76 0.25
C ALA A 16 0.09 7.69 -0.73
N ALA A 17 -1.11 7.87 -1.29
CA ALA A 17 -1.68 6.97 -2.27
C ALA A 17 -0.89 6.97 -3.59
N ASP A 18 -0.45 8.14 -4.05
CA ASP A 18 0.42 8.27 -5.21
C ASP A 18 1.77 7.58 -4.98
N ALA A 19 2.38 7.79 -3.80
CA ALA A 19 3.62 7.10 -3.41
C ALA A 19 3.46 5.57 -3.36
N VAL A 20 2.32 5.07 -2.86
CA VAL A 20 2.00 3.63 -2.90
C VAL A 20 1.90 3.15 -4.35
N ALA A 21 1.20 3.87 -5.23
CA ALA A 21 1.06 3.48 -6.63
C ALA A 21 2.42 3.45 -7.36
N GLU A 22 3.27 4.45 -7.11
CA GLU A 22 4.64 4.52 -7.63
C GLU A 22 5.49 3.35 -7.13
N ALA A 23 5.53 3.13 -5.81
CA ALA A 23 6.25 2.01 -5.20
C ALA A 23 5.82 0.68 -5.80
N LEU A 24 4.51 0.43 -5.94
CA LEU A 24 4.00 -0.81 -6.51
C LEU A 24 4.35 -0.94 -7.99
N SER A 25 4.46 0.15 -8.75
CA SER A 25 4.91 0.09 -10.15
C SER A 25 6.35 -0.41 -10.29
N GLU A 26 7.19 -0.19 -9.27
CA GLU A 26 8.57 -0.66 -9.23
C GLU A 26 8.70 -2.12 -8.81
N VAL A 27 7.88 -2.56 -7.83
CA VAL A 27 8.03 -3.86 -7.18
C VAL A 27 6.99 -4.90 -7.60
N ALA A 28 5.94 -4.51 -8.32
CA ALA A 28 4.93 -5.45 -8.79
C ALA A 28 5.52 -6.40 -9.83
N ASP A 29 5.09 -7.66 -9.73
CA ASP A 29 5.39 -8.66 -10.73
C ASP A 29 4.54 -8.42 -11.98
N ALA A 30 5.19 -8.04 -13.08
CA ALA A 30 4.54 -7.74 -14.34
C ALA A 30 3.86 -8.96 -15.00
N GLU A 31 4.29 -10.18 -14.70
CA GLU A 31 3.71 -11.42 -15.25
C GLU A 31 2.45 -11.82 -14.49
N THR A 32 2.46 -11.70 -13.16
CA THR A 32 1.35 -12.15 -12.31
C THR A 32 0.40 -11.03 -11.89
N GLY A 33 0.80 -9.76 -12.05
CA GLY A 33 0.09 -8.59 -11.54
C GLY A 33 0.05 -8.53 -10.01
N ARG A 34 0.81 -9.39 -9.32
CA ARG A 34 0.86 -9.44 -7.87
C ARG A 34 1.81 -8.38 -7.37
N CYS A 35 1.38 -7.69 -6.32
CA CYS A 35 2.20 -6.73 -5.62
C CYS A 35 2.29 -7.10 -4.13
N PRO A 36 3.44 -6.81 -3.50
CA PRO A 36 3.59 -6.94 -2.05
C PRO A 36 2.67 -5.96 -1.32
N TYR A 37 2.44 -6.23 -0.04
CA TYR A 37 1.67 -5.33 0.81
C TYR A 37 2.43 -4.01 1.05
N PRO A 38 1.91 -2.83 0.67
CA PRO A 38 2.70 -1.59 0.67
C PRO A 38 3.30 -1.19 2.03
N PRO A 39 2.60 -1.29 3.17
CA PRO A 39 3.22 -1.01 4.47
C PRO A 39 4.41 -1.91 4.81
N ALA A 40 4.41 -3.16 4.33
CA ALA A 40 5.51 -4.10 4.55
C ALA A 40 6.79 -3.74 3.77
N LEU A 41 6.68 -2.84 2.78
CA LEU A 41 7.83 -2.37 2.01
C LEU A 41 8.77 -1.49 2.84
N LEU A 42 8.30 -0.87 3.93
CA LEU A 42 9.15 -0.01 4.78
C LEU A 42 10.31 -0.78 5.43
N ASP A 43 10.12 -2.07 5.65
CA ASP A 43 11.09 -2.99 6.25
C ASP A 43 11.97 -3.70 5.19
N TRP A 44 11.75 -3.45 3.90
CA TRP A 44 12.54 -4.08 2.84
C TRP A 44 13.94 -3.45 2.76
N PRO A 45 14.98 -4.28 2.50
CA PRO A 45 16.34 -3.78 2.35
C PRO A 45 16.51 -2.88 1.12
N ASP A 46 15.68 -3.05 0.09
CA ASP A 46 15.67 -2.25 -1.14
C ASP A 46 14.28 -1.60 -1.30
N ARG A 47 13.85 -0.88 -0.26
CA ARG A 47 12.54 -0.23 -0.25
C ARG A 47 12.51 0.93 -1.28
N PRO A 48 11.38 1.15 -1.97
CA PRO A 48 11.22 2.30 -2.85
C PRO A 48 11.39 3.62 -2.10
N ALA A 49 12.22 4.51 -2.64
CA ALA A 49 12.56 5.78 -2.01
C ALA A 49 11.35 6.73 -1.87
N CYS A 50 10.33 6.57 -2.73
CA CYS A 50 9.08 7.32 -2.65
C CYS A 50 8.31 7.09 -1.34
N LEU A 51 8.65 6.04 -0.57
CA LEU A 51 8.03 5.74 0.72
C LEU A 51 8.71 6.37 1.94
N ASP A 52 9.91 6.95 1.80
CA ASP A 52 10.73 7.43 2.93
C ASP A 52 10.06 8.53 3.79
N GLY A 53 9.04 9.20 3.25
CA GLY A 53 8.29 10.27 3.93
C GLY A 53 7.05 9.82 4.72
N TYR A 54 6.74 8.52 4.71
CA TYR A 54 5.48 7.99 5.22
C TYR A 54 5.69 6.92 6.30
N THR A 55 4.74 6.87 7.23
CA THR A 55 4.65 5.86 8.27
C THR A 55 3.85 4.64 7.79
N ALA A 56 4.01 3.50 8.46
CA ALA A 56 3.25 2.30 8.15
C ALA A 56 1.74 2.52 8.25
N ASP A 57 1.27 3.32 9.22
CA ASP A 57 -0.15 3.63 9.38
C ASP A 57 -0.70 4.51 8.25
N GLU A 58 0.10 5.45 7.74
CA GLU A 58 -0.26 6.27 6.57
C GLU A 58 -0.36 5.41 5.30
N LEU A 59 0.59 4.50 5.11
CA LEU A 59 0.58 3.57 3.98
C LEU A 59 -0.57 2.55 4.08
N GLU A 60 -0.92 2.11 5.29
CA GLU A 60 -2.07 1.22 5.55
C GLU A 60 -3.36 1.89 5.09
N GLU A 61 -3.58 3.14 5.50
CA GLU A 61 -4.78 3.88 5.15
C GLU A 61 -4.81 4.29 3.67
N ALA A 62 -3.68 4.68 3.08
CA ALA A 62 -3.56 4.91 1.64
C ALA A 62 -3.86 3.64 0.83
N THR A 63 -3.37 2.48 1.29
CA THR A 63 -3.67 1.18 0.65
C THR A 63 -5.15 0.86 0.73
N ARG A 64 -5.80 1.07 1.89
CA ARG A 64 -7.25 0.88 2.06
C ARG A 64 -8.04 1.82 1.15
N PHE A 65 -7.61 3.08 1.04
CA PHE A 65 -8.20 4.05 0.12
C PHE A 65 -8.14 3.56 -1.33
N LEU A 66 -6.98 3.11 -1.80
CA LEU A 66 -6.80 2.58 -3.16
C LEU A 66 -7.63 1.30 -3.41
N CYS A 67 -7.76 0.43 -2.41
CA CYS A 67 -8.67 -0.73 -2.47
C CYS A 67 -10.13 -0.30 -2.62
N ARG A 68 -10.56 0.71 -1.85
CA ARG A 68 -11.93 1.24 -1.90
C ARG A 68 -12.24 1.90 -3.25
N MET A 69 -11.25 2.52 -3.86
CA MET A 69 -11.33 3.11 -5.20
C MET A 69 -11.26 2.06 -6.32
N GLY A 70 -10.89 0.81 -6.00
CA GLY A 70 -10.81 -0.28 -6.97
C GLY A 70 -9.52 -0.34 -7.78
N PHE A 71 -8.48 0.42 -7.38
CA PHE A 71 -7.15 0.35 -8.00
C PHE A 71 -6.35 -0.87 -7.52
N LEU A 72 -6.57 -1.27 -6.27
CA LEU A 72 -5.99 -2.48 -5.69
C LEU A 72 -7.11 -3.46 -5.33
N VAL A 73 -6.81 -4.75 -5.44
CA VAL A 73 -7.70 -5.82 -4.97
C VAL A 73 -6.95 -6.62 -3.92
N GLN A 74 -7.48 -6.64 -2.70
CA GLN A 74 -6.98 -7.54 -1.68
C GLN A 74 -7.29 -8.97 -2.11
N GLN A 75 -6.25 -9.71 -2.48
CA GLN A 75 -6.36 -11.15 -2.59
C GLN A 75 -6.50 -11.70 -1.17
N PRO A 76 -7.58 -12.43 -0.84
CA PRO A 76 -7.54 -13.24 0.38
C PRO A 76 -6.32 -14.15 0.27
N LEU A 77 -5.56 -14.26 1.35
CA LEU A 77 -4.46 -15.23 1.42
C LEU A 77 -5.06 -16.58 1.01
N HIS A 78 -4.65 -17.10 -0.15
CA HIS A 78 -5.10 -18.40 -0.59
C HIS A 78 -4.53 -19.36 0.46
N ASP A 79 -5.38 -19.89 1.34
CA ASP A 79 -4.98 -20.96 2.24
C ASP A 79 -4.32 -22.02 1.38
N ALA A 80 -3.02 -22.24 1.59
CA ALA A 80 -2.26 -23.31 0.98
C ALA A 80 -2.66 -24.66 1.60
N ASP A 81 -3.97 -24.89 1.72
CA ASP A 81 -4.56 -26.08 2.29
C ASP A 81 -5.80 -26.45 1.47
N GLN A 82 -5.55 -27.06 0.32
CA GLN A 82 -6.41 -28.12 -0.17
C GLN A 82 -5.52 -29.31 -0.53
N ALA A 83 -5.39 -30.20 0.46
CA ALA A 83 -5.35 -31.67 0.38
C ALA A 83 -4.42 -32.36 -0.64
#